data_AF-A0A1T5FC45-F1
#
_entry.id   AF-A0A1T5FC45-F1
#
_cell.length_a   1.000
_cell.length_b   1.000
_cell.length_c   1.000
_cell.angle_alpha   90.00
_cell.angle_beta   90.00
_cell.angle_gamma   90.00
#
_symmetry.space_group_name_H-M   'P 1'
#
loop_
_entity.id
_entity.type
_entity.pdbx_description
1 polymer ?
#
loop_
_entity_poly.entity_id
_entity_poly.type
_entity_poly.pdbx_seq_one_letter_code
_entity_poly.pdbx_strand_id
1 'polypeptide(L)'
;MKKLLYLFILMLFWTCSKNIGHNYGFYYWRSTFSLNQEETKLLNQSKVENLYTRFFDIQKNGNNYEAVGILKRKDSTKINKKIVPVIFITNETWYKISKQDVTLLAQKTFDQVNAIAKSMNFDLANEIQIDSDWTKGTKDDYFLFLKELQRISKRDITSTLRLHQVRDKKTMGVPPVKKLYLMCYSTSSPLEKSDKNSILDLKLLKSYLSNIEDYPVKLDIALPIYSWAIVTNHLGKHKLINAVKTSDLENPNFEKVGENNYKVLKDDFYFGMYLNKGFEIKVEEIPESDIEESINFIDNKLKYPYQIIYYHLDSQFTQHYKNILK
;
A
#
# COMPACT_ATOMS: atom_id res chain seq x y z
N MET A 1 47.33 -32.10 -10.18
CA MET A 1 46.51 -31.45 -11.23
C MET A 1 45.01 -31.65 -11.04
N LYS A 2 44.49 -32.85 -10.72
CA LYS A 2 43.04 -33.07 -10.48
C LYS A 2 42.43 -32.24 -9.34
N LYS A 3 43.16 -31.98 -8.24
CA LYS A 3 42.68 -31.17 -7.10
C LYS A 3 42.54 -29.67 -7.41
N LEU A 4 43.28 -29.12 -8.39
CA LEU A 4 43.12 -27.73 -8.81
C LEU A 4 41.87 -27.52 -9.69
N LEU A 5 41.46 -28.55 -10.43
CA LEU A 5 40.27 -28.51 -11.28
C LEU A 5 38.98 -28.45 -10.45
N TYR A 6 38.94 -29.14 -9.31
CA TYR A 6 37.79 -29.08 -8.38
C TYR A 6 37.67 -27.72 -7.68
N LEU A 7 38.79 -27.02 -7.44
CA LEU A 7 38.77 -25.66 -6.86
C LEU A 7 38.24 -24.63 -7.88
N PHE A 8 38.53 -24.83 -9.17
CA PHE A 8 38.04 -23.95 -10.25
C PHE A 8 36.54 -24.17 -10.55
N ILE A 9 36.03 -25.38 -10.37
CA ILE A 9 34.60 -25.70 -10.49
C ILE A 9 33.80 -25.14 -9.30
N LEU A 10 34.39 -25.05 -8.10
CA LEU A 10 33.72 -24.44 -6.94
C LEU A 10 33.58 -22.90 -7.05
N MET A 11 34.48 -22.22 -7.76
CA MET A 11 34.38 -20.76 -7.99
C MET A 11 33.34 -20.36 -9.06
N LEU A 12 32.90 -21.29 -9.92
CA LEU A 12 31.86 -21.03 -10.92
C LEU A 12 30.43 -21.00 -10.33
N PHE A 13 30.28 -21.34 -9.04
CA PHE A 13 29.02 -21.22 -8.30
C PHE A 13 28.91 -19.94 -7.45
N TRP A 14 29.84 -19.00 -7.56
CA TRP A 14 29.52 -17.60 -7.24
C TRP A 14 28.63 -17.03 -8.35
N THR A 15 27.39 -17.50 -8.35
CA THR A 15 26.28 -16.84 -9.01
C THR A 15 26.26 -15.43 -8.47
N CYS A 16 26.66 -14.48 -9.32
CA CYS A 16 26.46 -13.07 -9.08
C CYS A 16 24.95 -12.87 -8.91
N SER A 17 24.46 -12.86 -7.66
CA SER A 17 23.12 -12.41 -7.34
C SER A 17 23.10 -10.96 -7.79
N LYS A 18 22.53 -10.73 -8.98
CA LYS A 18 22.36 -9.39 -9.52
C LYS A 18 21.42 -8.70 -8.53
N ASN A 19 22.00 -7.93 -7.61
CA ASN A 19 21.22 -7.13 -6.68
C ASN A 19 20.58 -6.04 -7.55
N ILE A 20 19.34 -6.28 -7.96
CA ILE A 20 18.59 -5.31 -8.74
C ILE A 20 18.24 -4.22 -7.73
N GLY A 21 19.09 -3.21 -7.64
CA GLY A 21 18.82 -2.07 -6.77
C GLY A 21 17.55 -1.37 -7.26
N HIS A 22 16.45 -1.54 -6.54
CA HIS A 22 15.19 -0.86 -6.84
C HIS A 22 15.19 0.54 -6.23
N ASN A 23 14.81 1.52 -7.04
CA ASN A 23 14.50 2.84 -6.50
C ASN A 23 13.23 2.73 -5.67
N TYR A 24 13.24 3.34 -4.47
CA TYR A 24 12.07 3.40 -3.63
C TYR A 24 11.48 4.81 -3.54
N GLY A 25 10.17 4.85 -3.29
CA GLY A 25 9.36 6.03 -3.02
C GLY A 25 8.29 5.69 -1.98
N PHE A 26 7.32 6.58 -1.80
CA PHE A 26 6.31 6.43 -0.76
C PHE A 26 4.91 6.80 -1.21
N TYR A 27 3.94 6.11 -0.61
CA TYR A 27 2.61 6.63 -0.44
C TYR A 27 2.54 7.63 0.71
N TYR A 28 1.67 8.63 0.59
CA TYR A 28 1.24 9.51 1.67
C TYR A 28 -0.26 9.38 1.83
N TRP A 29 -0.70 8.80 2.95
CA TRP A 29 -2.09 8.40 3.17
C TRP A 29 -2.66 8.99 4.47
N ARG A 30 -2.69 10.32 4.55
CA ARG A 30 -3.28 11.08 5.66
C ARG A 30 -4.22 12.15 5.10
N SER A 31 -5.35 12.41 5.75
CA SER A 31 -6.31 13.44 5.32
C SER A 31 -5.79 14.88 5.52
N THR A 32 -4.70 15.04 6.27
CA THR A 32 -4.03 16.32 6.47
C THR A 32 -2.59 16.19 6.00
N PHE A 33 -2.20 17.03 5.06
CA PHE A 33 -0.85 17.14 4.54
C PHE A 33 0.02 17.97 5.50
N SER A 34 1.04 17.32 6.04
CA SER A 34 2.09 17.87 6.90
C SER A 34 3.22 16.85 6.88
N LEU A 35 4.48 17.28 6.83
CA LEU A 35 5.63 16.40 6.97
C LEU A 35 6.48 16.90 8.12
N ASN A 36 6.88 16.01 9.02
CA ASN A 36 7.89 16.36 10.01
C ASN A 36 9.31 16.33 9.38
N GLN A 37 10.31 16.70 10.18
CA GLN A 37 11.69 16.79 9.71
C GLN A 37 12.24 15.43 9.22
N GLU A 38 11.92 14.34 9.91
CA GLU A 38 12.39 13.00 9.53
C GLU A 38 11.70 12.50 8.26
N GLU A 39 10.38 12.68 8.15
CA GLU A 39 9.61 12.36 6.94
C GLU A 39 10.11 13.16 5.72
N THR A 40 10.40 14.46 5.92
CA THR A 40 10.95 15.33 4.86
C THR A 40 12.34 14.87 4.42
N LYS A 41 13.21 14.54 5.38
CA LYS A 41 14.56 14.04 5.09
C LYS A 41 14.50 12.72 4.32
N LEU A 42 13.69 11.77 4.79
CA LEU A 42 13.52 10.47 4.15
C LEU A 42 12.93 10.60 2.74
N LEU A 43 11.92 11.46 2.55
CA LEU A 43 11.36 11.73 1.23
C LEU A 43 12.41 12.26 0.25
N ASN A 44 13.29 13.16 0.71
CA ASN A 44 14.36 13.73 -0.11
C ASN A 44 15.46 12.72 -0.45
N GLN A 45 15.68 11.71 0.41
CA GLN A 45 16.62 10.61 0.15
C GLN A 45 16.08 9.58 -0.85
N SER A 46 14.74 9.44 -0.93
CA SER A 46 14.11 8.49 -1.84
C SER A 46 14.45 8.79 -3.31
N LYS A 47 14.77 7.77 -4.10
CA LYS A 47 15.20 7.93 -5.50
C LYS A 47 14.05 8.03 -6.49
N VAL A 48 12.84 7.62 -6.09
CA VAL A 48 11.63 7.85 -6.89
C VAL A 48 11.32 9.36 -6.89
N GLU A 49 11.02 9.91 -8.07
CA GLU A 49 10.82 11.34 -8.29
C GLU A 49 9.50 11.87 -7.71
N ASN A 50 8.57 10.97 -7.44
CA ASN A 50 7.19 11.27 -7.10
C ASN A 50 6.85 10.87 -5.66
N LEU A 51 6.02 11.68 -5.00
CA LEU A 51 5.26 11.28 -3.82
C LEU A 51 3.83 10.94 -4.24
N TYR A 52 3.36 9.74 -3.89
CA TYR A 52 2.02 9.25 -4.21
C TYR A 52 1.06 9.65 -3.10
N THR A 53 0.31 10.73 -3.31
CA THR A 53 -0.46 11.37 -2.24
C THR A 53 -1.94 11.11 -2.40
N ARG A 54 -2.58 10.54 -1.38
CA ARG A 54 -4.04 10.41 -1.33
C ARG A 54 -4.68 11.79 -1.32
N PHE A 55 -5.46 12.10 -2.37
CA PHE A 55 -6.13 13.40 -2.49
C PHE A 55 -7.53 13.38 -1.89
N PHE A 56 -8.33 12.37 -2.19
CA PHE A 56 -9.68 12.18 -1.67
C PHE A 56 -10.15 10.77 -1.98
N ASP A 57 -11.30 10.41 -1.41
CA ASP A 57 -11.98 9.16 -1.69
C ASP A 57 -13.28 9.43 -2.43
N ILE A 58 -13.73 8.47 -3.22
CA ILE A 58 -15.04 8.48 -3.87
C ILE A 58 -15.88 7.35 -3.26
N GLN A 59 -17.05 7.73 -2.79
CA GLN A 59 -18.05 6.80 -2.28
C GLN A 59 -19.39 7.00 -2.96
N LYS A 60 -20.15 5.90 -3.08
CA LYS A 60 -21.54 5.93 -3.53
C LYS A 60 -22.46 6.14 -2.34
N ASN A 61 -23.30 7.17 -2.43
CA ASN A 61 -24.34 7.47 -1.47
C ASN A 61 -25.70 7.52 -2.20
N GLY A 62 -26.47 6.43 -2.10
CA GLY A 62 -27.67 6.24 -2.92
C GLY A 62 -27.32 6.23 -4.41
N ASN A 63 -27.86 7.21 -5.16
CA ASN A 63 -27.58 7.41 -6.59
C ASN A 63 -26.50 8.47 -6.86
N ASN A 64 -25.92 9.05 -5.81
CA ASN A 64 -24.89 10.08 -5.93
C ASN A 64 -23.49 9.49 -5.69
N TYR A 65 -22.49 10.16 -6.26
CA TYR A 65 -21.07 9.85 -6.08
C TYR A 65 -20.41 11.07 -5.43
N GLU A 66 -19.86 10.88 -4.25
CA GLU A 66 -19.38 11.96 -3.39
C GLU A 66 -17.87 11.85 -3.19
N ALA A 67 -17.18 12.98 -3.33
CA ALA A 67 -15.80 13.11 -2.90
C ALA A 67 -15.75 13.36 -1.39
N VAL A 68 -15.11 12.46 -0.65
CA VAL A 68 -14.99 12.52 0.81
C VAL A 68 -13.54 12.44 1.25
N GLY A 69 -13.27 12.82 2.51
CA GLY A 69 -11.92 12.77 3.07
C GLY A 69 -10.91 13.58 2.25
N ILE A 70 -11.34 14.73 1.73
CA ILE A 70 -10.53 15.64 0.90
C ILE A 70 -9.30 16.07 1.70
N LEU A 71 -8.13 15.90 1.09
CA LEU A 71 -6.84 16.29 1.64
C LEU A 71 -6.86 17.77 2.01
N LYS A 72 -6.43 18.07 3.23
CA LYS A 72 -6.28 19.43 3.74
C LYS A 72 -4.80 19.75 3.94
N ARG A 73 -4.43 21.02 3.89
CA ARG A 73 -3.08 21.47 4.24
C ARG A 73 -3.03 21.92 5.69
N LYS A 74 -2.04 21.47 6.45
CA LYS A 74 -1.78 22.02 7.80
C LYS A 74 -0.75 23.14 7.77
N ASP A 75 0.28 22.99 6.96
CA ASP A 75 1.45 23.86 6.95
C ASP A 75 1.95 24.13 5.53
N SER A 76 2.84 25.11 5.38
CA SER A 76 3.42 25.52 4.09
C SER A 76 4.65 24.69 3.70
N THR A 77 4.79 23.45 4.21
CA THR A 77 5.96 22.60 3.92
C THR A 77 6.16 22.48 2.42
N LYS A 78 7.36 22.86 1.98
CA LYS A 78 7.80 22.71 0.59
C LYS A 78 8.29 21.30 0.36
N ILE A 79 7.91 20.72 -0.77
CA ILE A 79 8.28 19.37 -1.17
C ILE A 79 9.11 19.50 -2.45
N ASN A 80 10.24 18.81 -2.52
CA ASN A 80 11.13 18.80 -3.69
C ASN A 80 10.84 17.62 -4.64
N LYS A 81 9.61 17.12 -4.61
CA LYS A 81 9.12 15.97 -5.38
C LYS A 81 7.83 16.37 -6.08
N LYS A 82 7.57 15.77 -7.24
CA LYS A 82 6.26 15.90 -7.89
C LYS A 82 5.24 15.07 -7.14
N ILE A 83 3.98 15.50 -7.22
CA ILE A 83 2.86 14.80 -6.59
C ILE A 83 2.11 13.98 -7.64
N VAL A 84 1.98 12.68 -7.40
CA VAL A 84 1.02 11.84 -8.09
C VAL A 84 -0.25 11.82 -7.23
N PRO A 85 -1.37 12.42 -7.68
CA PRO A 85 -2.63 12.31 -6.97
C PRO A 85 -3.12 10.86 -7.00
N VAL A 86 -3.42 10.32 -5.82
CA VAL A 86 -4.04 9.01 -5.63
C VAL A 86 -5.48 9.20 -5.18
N ILE A 87 -6.41 8.58 -5.88
CA ILE A 87 -7.85 8.67 -5.61
C ILE A 87 -8.33 7.29 -5.22
N PHE A 88 -8.82 7.13 -4.00
CA PHE A 88 -9.42 5.88 -3.57
C PHE A 88 -10.88 5.83 -4.01
N ILE A 89 -11.34 4.71 -4.57
CA ILE A 89 -12.73 4.54 -4.97
C ILE A 89 -13.25 3.23 -4.39
N THR A 90 -14.29 3.34 -3.58
CA THR A 90 -14.99 2.20 -2.97
C THR A 90 -15.60 1.29 -4.03
N ASN A 91 -15.59 -0.03 -3.78
CA ASN A 91 -16.07 -1.03 -4.74
C ASN A 91 -17.55 -0.87 -5.06
N GLU A 92 -18.33 -0.41 -4.08
CA GLU A 92 -19.76 -0.13 -4.16
C GLU A 92 -20.07 0.94 -5.21
N THR A 93 -19.10 1.82 -5.51
CA THR A 93 -19.22 2.85 -6.55
C THR A 93 -19.58 2.25 -7.91
N TRP A 94 -18.99 1.11 -8.25
CA TRP A 94 -19.19 0.49 -9.55
C TRP A 94 -20.48 -0.31 -9.65
N TYR A 95 -21.14 -0.61 -8.53
CA TYR A 95 -22.35 -1.42 -8.56
C TYR A 95 -23.52 -0.66 -9.17
N LYS A 96 -24.02 -1.12 -10.32
CA LYS A 96 -25.15 -0.51 -11.06
C LYS A 96 -24.93 0.96 -11.42
N ILE A 97 -23.68 1.37 -11.68
CA ILE A 97 -23.39 2.69 -12.23
C ILE A 97 -23.83 2.75 -13.70
N SER A 98 -24.43 3.85 -14.14
CA SER A 98 -24.75 4.02 -15.55
C SER A 98 -23.52 4.49 -16.33
N LYS A 99 -23.44 4.20 -17.63
CA LYS A 99 -22.34 4.68 -18.49
C LYS A 99 -22.21 6.21 -18.50
N GLN A 100 -23.34 6.91 -18.42
CA GLN A 100 -23.36 8.38 -18.32
C GLN A 100 -22.73 8.85 -17.00
N ASP A 101 -23.06 8.18 -15.90
CA ASP A 101 -22.49 8.48 -14.59
C ASP A 101 -21.00 8.17 -14.53
N VAL A 102 -20.52 7.11 -15.20
CA VAL A 102 -19.08 6.82 -15.32
C VAL A 102 -18.34 8.02 -15.95
N THR A 103 -18.84 8.54 -17.07
CA THR A 103 -18.24 9.69 -17.75
C THR A 103 -18.29 10.95 -16.88
N LEU A 104 -19.42 11.21 -16.21
CA LEU A 104 -19.56 12.34 -15.30
C LEU A 104 -18.61 12.22 -14.10
N LEU A 105 -18.46 11.01 -13.55
CA LEU A 105 -17.55 10.74 -12.45
C LEU A 105 -16.10 10.97 -12.84
N ALA A 106 -15.69 10.56 -14.05
CA ALA A 106 -14.36 10.83 -14.57
C ALA A 106 -14.07 12.34 -14.67
N GLN A 107 -15.03 13.13 -15.19
CA GLN A 107 -14.90 14.58 -15.25
C GLN A 107 -14.79 15.20 -13.85
N LYS A 108 -15.71 14.87 -12.93
CA LYS A 108 -15.69 15.37 -11.55
C LYS A 108 -14.40 15.01 -10.81
N THR A 109 -13.88 13.80 -11.04
CA THR A 109 -12.61 13.35 -10.47
C THR A 109 -11.46 14.24 -10.94
N PHE A 110 -11.36 14.51 -12.25
CA PHE A 110 -10.32 15.36 -12.79
C PHE A 110 -10.42 16.82 -12.30
N ASP A 111 -11.63 17.37 -12.24
CA ASP A 111 -11.88 18.72 -11.74
C ASP A 111 -11.44 18.84 -10.26
N GLN A 112 -11.81 17.85 -9.44
CA GLN A 112 -11.42 17.81 -8.03
C GLN A 112 -9.91 17.66 -7.85
N VAL A 113 -9.23 16.84 -8.66
CA VAL A 113 -7.76 16.74 -8.66
C VAL A 113 -7.12 18.10 -8.91
N ASN A 114 -7.58 18.84 -9.93
CA ASN A 114 -7.03 20.15 -10.26
C ASN A 114 -7.35 21.19 -9.17
N ALA A 115 -8.53 21.15 -8.57
CA ALA A 115 -8.91 22.04 -7.47
C ALA A 115 -8.03 21.83 -6.23
N ILE A 116 -7.77 20.57 -5.86
CA ILE A 116 -6.87 20.23 -4.74
C ILE A 116 -5.45 20.65 -5.08
N ALA A 117 -4.93 20.29 -6.25
CA ALA A 117 -3.56 20.64 -6.64
C ALA A 117 -3.30 22.16 -6.61
N LYS A 118 -4.26 22.94 -7.11
CA LYS A 118 -4.21 24.41 -7.08
C LYS A 118 -4.26 24.94 -5.64
N SER A 119 -5.17 24.46 -4.80
CA SER A 119 -5.28 24.93 -3.42
C SER A 119 -4.08 24.55 -2.55
N MET A 120 -3.44 23.42 -2.86
CA MET A 120 -2.22 22.93 -2.20
C MET A 120 -0.94 23.51 -2.79
N ASN A 121 -1.00 24.23 -3.93
CA ASN A 121 0.18 24.64 -4.69
C ASN A 121 1.16 23.48 -4.94
N PHE A 122 0.63 22.32 -5.33
CA PHE A 122 1.43 21.13 -5.64
C PHE A 122 1.90 21.15 -7.10
N ASP A 123 3.16 20.81 -7.33
CA ASP A 123 3.67 20.45 -8.65
C ASP A 123 3.26 19.01 -8.97
N LEU A 124 2.40 18.82 -9.97
CA LEU A 124 1.87 17.50 -10.30
C LEU A 124 2.75 16.77 -11.32
N ALA A 125 2.90 15.47 -11.11
CA ALA A 125 3.39 14.58 -12.15
C ALA A 125 2.36 14.42 -13.29
N ASN A 126 2.82 13.96 -14.46
CA ASN A 126 1.92 13.56 -15.57
C ASN A 126 1.27 12.19 -15.33
N GLU A 127 0.82 11.92 -14.10
CA GLU A 127 0.23 10.65 -13.69
C GLU A 127 -0.93 10.93 -12.72
N ILE A 128 -2.04 10.20 -12.86
CA ILE A 128 -3.10 10.12 -11.84
C ILE A 128 -3.29 8.65 -11.52
N GLN A 129 -3.18 8.29 -10.24
CA GLN A 129 -3.35 6.92 -9.80
C GLN A 129 -4.73 6.71 -9.20
N ILE A 130 -5.39 5.62 -9.61
CA ILE A 130 -6.68 5.22 -9.08
C ILE A 130 -6.50 3.97 -8.22
N ASP A 131 -6.78 4.10 -6.93
CA ASP A 131 -6.83 2.98 -6.00
C ASP A 131 -8.27 2.49 -5.88
N SER A 132 -8.60 1.40 -6.57
CA SER A 132 -9.94 0.84 -6.55
C SER A 132 -9.91 -0.64 -6.89
N ASP A 133 -10.54 -1.45 -6.05
CA ASP A 133 -10.76 -2.84 -6.40
C ASP A 133 -12.00 -2.95 -7.31
N TRP A 134 -12.05 -4.04 -8.06
CA TRP A 134 -13.18 -4.37 -8.92
C TRP A 134 -13.45 -5.86 -8.88
N THR A 135 -14.66 -6.23 -9.30
CA THR A 135 -15.10 -7.62 -9.37
C THR A 135 -15.32 -8.03 -10.83
N LYS A 136 -15.56 -9.32 -11.08
CA LYS A 136 -16.02 -9.81 -12.38
C LYS A 136 -17.22 -9.01 -12.92
N GLY A 137 -18.15 -8.63 -12.04
CA GLY A 137 -19.39 -7.93 -12.40
C GLY A 137 -19.25 -6.42 -12.57
N THR A 138 -18.17 -5.82 -12.09
CA THR A 138 -17.96 -4.36 -12.11
C THR A 138 -16.74 -3.91 -12.90
N LYS A 139 -15.93 -4.85 -13.42
CA LYS A 139 -14.70 -4.55 -14.15
C LYS A 139 -14.92 -3.66 -15.37
N ASP A 140 -16.00 -3.85 -16.12
CA ASP A 140 -16.21 -3.13 -17.37
C ASP A 140 -16.53 -1.65 -17.10
N ASP A 141 -17.27 -1.35 -16.03
CA ASP A 141 -17.56 0.02 -15.60
C ASP A 141 -16.31 0.72 -15.07
N TYR A 142 -15.51 0.01 -14.26
CA TYR A 142 -14.22 0.53 -13.80
C TYR A 142 -13.25 0.80 -14.96
N PHE A 143 -13.16 -0.13 -15.92
CA PHE A 143 -12.28 0.03 -17.08
C PHE A 143 -12.74 1.14 -18.01
N LEU A 144 -14.06 1.37 -18.12
CA LEU A 144 -14.61 2.53 -18.81
C LEU A 144 -14.22 3.83 -18.10
N PHE A 145 -14.32 3.87 -16.76
CA PHE A 145 -13.89 5.03 -15.97
C PHE A 145 -12.43 5.39 -16.22
N LEU A 146 -11.52 4.40 -16.20
CA LEU A 146 -10.09 4.63 -16.45
C LEU A 146 -9.83 5.23 -17.84
N LYS A 147 -10.53 4.73 -18.87
CA LYS A 147 -10.44 5.24 -20.24
C LYS A 147 -10.96 6.66 -20.36
N GLU A 148 -12.13 6.95 -19.77
CA GLU A 148 -12.71 8.29 -19.79
C GLU A 148 -11.84 9.29 -19.04
N LEU A 149 -11.32 8.92 -17.87
CA LEU A 149 -10.42 9.77 -17.11
C LEU A 149 -9.12 10.05 -17.88
N GLN A 150 -8.55 9.06 -18.57
CA GLN A 150 -7.39 9.27 -19.43
C GLN A 150 -7.71 10.22 -20.59
N ARG A 151 -8.86 10.03 -21.24
CA ARG A 151 -9.31 10.85 -22.37
C ARG A 151 -9.51 12.32 -21.96
N ILE A 152 -10.09 12.56 -20.79
CA ILE A 152 -10.38 13.90 -20.24
C ILE A 152 -9.10 14.57 -19.74
N SER A 153 -8.34 13.88 -18.89
CA SER A 153 -7.18 14.47 -18.21
C SER A 153 -5.97 14.65 -19.13
N LYS A 154 -5.87 13.85 -20.20
CA LYS A 154 -4.68 13.73 -21.06
C LYS A 154 -3.40 13.34 -20.30
N ARG A 155 -3.53 12.85 -19.05
CA ARG A 155 -2.42 12.34 -18.23
C ARG A 155 -2.33 10.83 -18.34
N ASP A 156 -1.20 10.25 -17.95
CA ASP A 156 -1.13 8.81 -17.78
C ASP A 156 -2.00 8.39 -16.58
N ILE A 157 -2.87 7.41 -16.79
CA ILE A 157 -3.67 6.82 -15.73
C ILE A 157 -3.03 5.52 -15.30
N THR A 158 -2.81 5.38 -13.99
CA THR A 158 -2.31 4.16 -13.37
C THR A 158 -3.32 3.67 -12.34
N SER A 159 -3.18 2.42 -11.95
CA SER A 159 -4.13 1.78 -11.04
C SER A 159 -3.40 0.84 -10.09
N THR A 160 -3.93 0.71 -8.88
CA THR A 160 -3.46 -0.31 -7.94
C THR A 160 -3.99 -1.69 -8.34
N LEU A 161 -3.28 -2.74 -7.97
CA LEU A 161 -3.63 -4.12 -8.31
C LEU A 161 -3.49 -4.98 -7.06
N ARG A 162 -4.54 -5.71 -6.69
CA ARG A 162 -4.52 -6.66 -5.57
C ARG A 162 -3.92 -8.01 -5.99
N LEU A 163 -3.31 -8.71 -5.03
CA LEU A 163 -2.77 -10.06 -5.24
C LEU A 163 -3.81 -11.02 -5.86
N HIS A 164 -5.06 -11.00 -5.40
CA HIS A 164 -6.10 -11.90 -5.92
C HIS A 164 -6.49 -11.56 -7.37
N GLN A 165 -6.38 -10.30 -7.79
CA GLN A 165 -6.63 -9.88 -9.17
C GLN A 165 -5.51 -10.34 -10.11
N VAL A 166 -4.28 -10.48 -9.61
CA VAL A 166 -3.18 -11.15 -10.34
C VAL A 166 -3.51 -12.63 -10.55
N ARG A 167 -3.82 -13.34 -9.46
CA ARG A 167 -4.16 -14.77 -9.49
C ARG A 167 -5.33 -15.05 -10.45
N ASP A 168 -6.39 -14.26 -10.35
CA ASP A 168 -7.65 -14.47 -11.08
C ASP A 168 -7.77 -13.58 -12.33
N LYS A 169 -6.65 -13.16 -12.94
CA LYS A 169 -6.63 -12.20 -14.06
C LYS A 169 -7.56 -12.55 -15.22
N LYS A 170 -7.77 -13.84 -15.50
CA LYS A 170 -8.70 -14.32 -16.55
C LYS A 170 -10.15 -13.91 -16.24
N THR A 171 -10.54 -13.97 -14.98
CA THR A 171 -11.90 -13.65 -14.51
C THR A 171 -12.04 -12.15 -14.27
N MET A 172 -11.09 -11.56 -13.54
CA MET A 172 -11.09 -10.15 -13.15
C MET A 172 -10.80 -9.21 -14.33
N GLY A 173 -10.21 -9.71 -15.41
CA GLY A 173 -9.75 -8.89 -16.52
C GLY A 173 -8.49 -8.09 -16.17
N VAL A 174 -7.95 -7.42 -17.18
CA VAL A 174 -6.77 -6.57 -17.04
C VAL A 174 -7.19 -5.12 -17.30
N PRO A 175 -6.94 -4.18 -16.38
CA PRO A 175 -7.32 -2.79 -16.56
C PRO A 175 -6.56 -2.17 -17.74
N PRO A 176 -7.21 -1.29 -18.53
CA PRO A 176 -6.65 -0.72 -19.75
C PRO A 176 -5.67 0.44 -19.45
N VAL A 177 -4.63 0.18 -18.68
CA VAL A 177 -3.59 1.14 -18.28
C VAL A 177 -2.20 0.66 -18.66
N LYS A 178 -1.25 1.57 -18.79
CA LYS A 178 0.14 1.25 -19.19
C LYS A 178 0.99 0.70 -18.04
N LYS A 179 0.62 1.00 -16.80
CA LYS A 179 1.37 0.66 -15.58
C LYS A 179 0.42 0.44 -14.41
N LEU A 180 0.72 -0.55 -13.58
CA LEU A 180 0.00 -0.89 -12.36
C LEU A 180 0.94 -0.91 -11.15
N TYR A 181 0.36 -0.75 -9.96
CA TYR A 181 1.07 -0.85 -8.68
C TYR A 181 0.53 -2.06 -7.92
N LEU A 182 1.31 -3.15 -7.91
CA LEU A 182 0.93 -4.37 -7.23
C LEU A 182 1.06 -4.20 -5.71
N MET A 183 -0.07 -4.19 -5.02
CA MET A 183 -0.12 -4.11 -3.56
C MET A 183 0.20 -5.47 -2.96
N CYS A 184 1.42 -5.59 -2.43
CA CYS A 184 1.93 -6.77 -1.74
C CYS A 184 1.62 -6.71 -0.23
N TYR A 185 0.38 -6.33 0.11
CA TYR A 185 -0.10 -6.23 1.50
C TYR A 185 -1.63 -6.35 1.59
N SER A 186 -2.13 -6.38 2.84
CA SER A 186 -3.52 -6.67 3.19
C SER A 186 -3.95 -8.06 2.68
N THR A 187 -3.13 -9.06 2.97
CA THR A 187 -3.30 -10.44 2.49
C THR A 187 -4.56 -11.14 3.01
N SER A 188 -5.08 -10.71 4.16
CA SER A 188 -6.36 -11.18 4.72
C SER A 188 -7.05 -10.08 5.53
N SER A 189 -8.26 -10.34 6.03
CA SER A 189 -8.91 -9.42 6.96
C SER A 189 -8.26 -9.52 8.35
N PRO A 190 -7.89 -8.41 8.99
CA PRO A 190 -7.42 -8.41 10.39
C PRO A 190 -8.52 -8.78 11.39
N LEU A 191 -9.78 -8.79 10.96
CA LEU A 191 -10.94 -9.06 11.81
C LEU A 191 -11.37 -10.53 11.77
N GLU A 192 -10.73 -11.35 10.93
CA GLU A 192 -10.93 -12.80 10.92
C GLU A 192 -10.11 -13.44 12.05
N LYS A 193 -10.68 -14.47 12.70
CA LYS A 193 -9.94 -15.29 13.68
C LYS A 193 -8.88 -16.12 12.94
N SER A 194 -7.68 -15.55 12.79
CA SER A 194 -6.55 -16.16 12.13
C SER A 194 -5.26 -15.82 12.89
N ASP A 195 -4.39 -16.82 13.04
CA ASP A 195 -3.07 -16.65 13.63
C ASP A 195 -2.07 -15.99 12.67
N LYS A 196 -2.46 -15.83 11.39
CA LYS A 196 -1.61 -15.22 10.37
C LYS A 196 -1.54 -13.70 10.54
N ASN A 197 -0.41 -13.11 10.10
CA ASN A 197 -0.30 -11.67 9.94
C ASN A 197 -1.17 -11.24 8.75
N SER A 198 -2.17 -10.41 9.00
CA SER A 198 -3.12 -9.99 7.97
C SER A 198 -2.55 -8.89 7.05
N ILE A 199 -1.46 -8.25 7.45
CA ILE A 199 -0.75 -7.27 6.63
C ILE A 199 0.03 -7.97 5.51
N LEU A 200 0.85 -8.96 5.85
CA LEU A 200 1.68 -9.70 4.90
C LEU A 200 1.81 -11.18 5.29
N ASP A 201 1.18 -12.06 4.49
CA ASP A 201 1.42 -13.51 4.47
C ASP A 201 2.30 -13.87 3.26
N LEU A 202 3.59 -14.13 3.50
CA LEU A 202 4.56 -14.51 2.47
C LEU A 202 4.14 -15.75 1.67
N LYS A 203 3.54 -16.76 2.33
CA LYS A 203 3.10 -17.98 1.65
C LYS A 203 1.95 -17.67 0.69
N LEU A 204 1.02 -16.81 1.10
CA LEU A 204 -0.06 -16.35 0.24
C LEU A 204 0.46 -15.54 -0.94
N LEU A 205 1.35 -14.57 -0.67
CA LEU A 205 1.98 -13.73 -1.69
C LEU A 205 2.66 -14.58 -2.77
N LYS A 206 3.53 -15.52 -2.36
CA LYS A 206 4.24 -16.40 -3.29
C LYS A 206 3.30 -17.28 -4.11
N SER A 207 2.22 -17.77 -3.48
CA SER A 207 1.20 -18.57 -4.16
C SER A 207 0.47 -17.76 -5.24
N TYR A 208 0.00 -16.56 -4.90
CA TYR A 208 -0.80 -15.73 -5.82
C TYR A 208 0.04 -15.13 -6.94
N LEU A 209 1.33 -14.90 -6.69
CA LEU A 209 2.28 -14.33 -7.65
C LEU A 209 3.14 -15.39 -8.35
N SER A 210 2.75 -16.66 -8.27
CA SER A 210 3.49 -17.78 -8.87
C SER A 210 3.70 -17.68 -10.39
N ASN A 211 2.83 -16.94 -11.10
CA ASN A 211 2.91 -16.68 -12.54
C ASN A 211 2.80 -15.17 -12.85
N ILE A 212 3.34 -14.32 -11.99
CA ILE A 212 3.30 -12.87 -12.14
C ILE A 212 4.01 -12.39 -13.42
N GLU A 213 5.01 -13.14 -13.89
CA GLU A 213 5.73 -12.90 -15.14
C GLU A 213 4.81 -12.92 -16.38
N ASP A 214 3.67 -13.60 -16.30
CA ASP A 214 2.67 -13.67 -17.38
C ASP A 214 1.66 -12.50 -17.32
N TYR A 215 1.77 -11.58 -16.36
CA TYR A 215 0.85 -10.45 -16.27
C TYR A 215 1.18 -9.43 -17.37
N PRO A 216 0.22 -9.03 -18.23
CA PRO A 216 0.54 -8.35 -19.49
C PRO A 216 0.85 -6.85 -19.37
N VAL A 217 0.79 -6.29 -18.15
CA VAL A 217 1.03 -4.86 -17.88
C VAL A 217 2.21 -4.73 -16.93
N LYS A 218 3.07 -3.73 -17.15
CA LYS A 218 4.21 -3.45 -16.27
C LYS A 218 3.75 -3.12 -14.87
N LEU A 219 4.46 -3.68 -13.90
CA LEU A 219 4.18 -3.56 -12.47
C LEU A 219 5.29 -2.78 -11.78
N ASP A 220 4.92 -1.74 -11.05
CA ASP A 220 5.66 -1.28 -9.86
C ASP A 220 5.10 -2.00 -8.63
N ILE A 221 5.89 -2.10 -7.57
CA ILE A 221 5.58 -2.94 -6.41
C ILE A 221 5.32 -2.05 -5.19
N ALA A 222 4.16 -2.21 -4.57
CA ALA A 222 3.83 -1.51 -3.33
C ALA A 222 3.99 -2.46 -2.14
N LEU A 223 4.84 -2.10 -1.17
CA LEU A 223 5.18 -2.93 -0.01
C LEU A 223 4.76 -2.26 1.30
N PRO A 224 4.31 -3.05 2.28
CA PRO A 224 3.89 -2.52 3.57
C PRO A 224 5.09 -2.23 4.46
N ILE A 225 5.07 -1.08 5.14
CA ILE A 225 5.96 -0.78 6.26
C ILE A 225 5.18 -0.38 7.51
N TYR A 226 3.86 -0.53 7.50
CA TYR A 226 3.01 -0.18 8.63
C TYR A 226 2.85 -1.35 9.63
N SER A 227 2.33 -1.02 10.81
CA SER A 227 1.93 -1.97 11.83
C SER A 227 0.60 -1.54 12.48
N TRP A 228 -0.09 -2.49 13.10
CA TRP A 228 -1.26 -2.20 13.92
C TRP A 228 -1.40 -3.18 15.09
N ALA A 229 -2.27 -2.82 16.02
CA ALA A 229 -2.80 -3.71 17.03
C ALA A 229 -4.28 -3.99 16.76
N ILE A 230 -4.67 -5.26 16.83
CA ILE A 230 -6.05 -5.72 16.86
C ILE A 230 -6.43 -5.89 18.33
N VAL A 231 -7.29 -5.01 18.83
CA VAL A 231 -7.81 -5.06 20.20
C VAL A 231 -9.13 -5.79 20.22
N THR A 232 -9.24 -6.80 21.10
CA THR A 232 -10.46 -7.59 21.30
C THR A 232 -11.00 -7.34 22.71
N ASN A 233 -12.24 -6.88 22.81
CA ASN A 233 -12.89 -6.66 24.10
C ASN A 233 -13.53 -7.95 24.68
N HIS A 234 -14.08 -7.88 25.89
CA HIS A 234 -14.75 -9.02 26.55
C HIS A 234 -15.93 -9.62 25.78
N LEU A 235 -16.52 -8.88 24.83
CA LEU A 235 -17.62 -9.34 23.97
C LEU A 235 -17.11 -9.91 22.64
N GLY A 236 -15.79 -10.03 22.45
CA GLY A 236 -15.19 -10.47 21.20
C GLY A 236 -15.25 -9.45 20.07
N LYS A 237 -15.54 -8.17 20.34
CA LYS A 237 -15.53 -7.11 19.33
C LYS A 237 -14.11 -6.62 19.09
N HIS A 238 -13.76 -6.46 17.83
CA HIS A 238 -12.43 -6.05 17.37
C HIS A 238 -12.37 -4.55 17.06
N LYS A 239 -11.22 -3.93 17.34
CA LYS A 239 -10.87 -2.57 16.89
C LYS A 239 -9.39 -2.50 16.53
N LEU A 240 -9.07 -1.78 15.46
CA LEU A 240 -7.68 -1.55 15.03
C LEU A 240 -7.12 -0.28 15.65
N ILE A 241 -5.86 -0.35 16.06
CA ILE A 241 -5.04 0.79 16.46
C ILE A 241 -3.79 0.80 15.57
N ASN A 242 -3.62 1.84 14.77
CA ASN A 242 -2.45 1.98 13.89
C ASN A 242 -1.19 2.30 14.69
N ALA A 243 -0.02 1.99 14.12
CA ALA A 243 1.28 2.36 14.68
C ALA A 243 1.56 1.79 16.08
N VAL A 244 1.06 0.59 16.35
CA VAL A 244 1.38 -0.18 17.57
C VAL A 244 2.37 -1.29 17.23
N LYS A 245 3.30 -1.52 18.15
CA LYS A 245 4.37 -2.52 18.05
C LYS A 245 4.44 -3.38 19.29
N THR A 246 5.16 -4.48 19.19
CA THR A 246 5.42 -5.35 20.34
C THR A 246 6.20 -4.61 21.43
N SER A 247 7.20 -3.81 21.04
CA SER A 247 7.99 -2.97 21.96
C SER A 247 7.18 -1.95 22.75
N ASP A 248 6.07 -1.45 22.20
CA ASP A 248 5.23 -0.47 22.89
C ASP A 248 4.45 -1.10 24.07
N LEU A 249 4.31 -2.42 24.04
CA LEU A 249 3.60 -3.21 25.05
C LEU A 249 4.56 -3.83 26.09
N GLU A 250 5.87 -3.60 25.98
CA GLU A 250 6.90 -4.09 26.91
C GLU A 250 6.96 -3.24 28.19
N ASN A 251 5.86 -3.21 28.94
CA ASN A 251 5.76 -2.49 30.22
C ASN A 251 4.76 -3.17 31.18
N PRO A 252 4.76 -2.82 32.48
CA PRO A 252 3.95 -3.52 33.50
C PRO A 252 2.43 -3.45 33.30
N ASN A 253 1.92 -2.63 32.40
CA ASN A 253 0.48 -2.54 32.11
C ASN A 253 -0.02 -3.65 31.18
N PHE A 254 0.88 -4.45 30.60
CA PHE A 254 0.52 -5.52 29.67
C PHE A 254 1.21 -6.83 30.07
N GLU A 255 0.50 -7.94 29.88
CA GLU A 255 1.02 -9.29 30.03
C GLU A 255 1.21 -9.89 28.65
N LYS A 256 2.43 -10.37 28.34
CA LYS A 256 2.70 -11.10 27.10
C LYS A 256 2.17 -12.54 27.24
N VAL A 257 1.14 -12.89 26.48
CA VAL A 257 0.47 -14.21 26.50
C VAL A 257 0.79 -15.05 25.25
N GLY A 258 1.50 -14.48 24.28
CA GLY A 258 2.04 -15.17 23.12
C GLY A 258 3.10 -14.31 22.43
N GLU A 259 3.62 -14.76 21.28
CA GLU A 259 4.69 -14.05 20.57
C GLU A 259 4.32 -12.58 20.27
N ASN A 260 3.12 -12.39 19.71
CA ASN A 260 2.55 -11.08 19.36
C ASN A 260 1.22 -10.80 20.08
N ASN A 261 0.89 -11.58 21.11
CA ASN A 261 -0.37 -11.48 21.83
C ASN A 261 -0.14 -10.99 23.26
N TYR A 262 -0.94 -10.01 23.67
CA TYR A 262 -0.85 -9.35 24.96
C TYR A 262 -2.22 -9.22 25.61
N LYS A 263 -2.24 -9.12 26.94
CA LYS A 263 -3.44 -8.86 27.73
C LYS A 263 -3.25 -7.57 28.53
N VAL A 264 -4.26 -6.71 28.52
CA VAL A 264 -4.25 -5.47 29.30
C VAL A 264 -4.39 -5.80 30.79
N LEU A 265 -3.49 -5.29 31.64
CA LEU A 265 -3.49 -5.54 33.08
C LEU A 265 -4.09 -4.40 33.91
N LYS A 266 -4.19 -3.19 33.34
CA LYS A 266 -4.69 -1.98 33.99
C LYS A 266 -5.62 -1.20 33.06
N ASP A 267 -6.71 -0.69 33.61
CA ASP A 267 -7.59 0.23 32.88
C ASP A 267 -6.87 1.58 32.68
N ASP A 268 -6.70 2.01 31.43
CA ASP A 268 -6.06 3.30 31.12
C ASP A 268 -6.29 3.72 29.66
N PHE A 269 -5.83 4.93 29.33
CA PHE A 269 -5.69 5.38 27.95
C PHE A 269 -4.36 4.90 27.36
N TYR A 270 -4.44 4.02 26.36
CA TYR A 270 -3.31 3.53 25.58
C TYR A 270 -3.52 3.86 24.10
N PHE A 271 -2.49 4.38 23.43
CA PHE A 271 -2.51 4.63 21.99
C PHE A 271 -3.72 5.48 21.52
N GLY A 272 -4.14 6.44 22.34
CA GLY A 272 -5.31 7.29 22.04
C GLY A 272 -6.67 6.64 22.28
N MET A 273 -6.73 5.49 22.96
CA MET A 273 -7.96 4.76 23.26
C MET A 273 -8.01 4.28 24.71
N TYR A 274 -9.19 4.32 25.32
CA TYR A 274 -9.40 3.70 26.63
C TYR A 274 -9.52 2.18 26.48
N LEU A 275 -8.60 1.42 27.10
CA LEU A 275 -8.62 -0.04 27.12
C LEU A 275 -8.88 -0.52 28.54
N ASN A 276 -9.79 -1.50 28.68
CA ASN A 276 -10.07 -2.11 29.98
C ASN A 276 -9.13 -3.30 30.20
N LYS A 277 -8.82 -3.55 31.45
CA LYS A 277 -8.15 -4.73 31.97
C LYS A 277 -8.85 -5.97 31.44
N GLY A 278 -8.05 -6.90 30.93
CA GLY A 278 -8.49 -8.15 30.34
C GLY A 278 -8.87 -8.06 28.87
N PHE A 279 -8.78 -6.89 28.23
CA PHE A 279 -8.78 -6.83 26.76
C PHE A 279 -7.54 -7.55 26.21
N GLU A 280 -7.71 -8.18 25.05
CA GLU A 280 -6.63 -8.85 24.33
C GLU A 280 -6.12 -7.95 23.21
N ILE A 281 -4.81 -7.98 22.96
CA ILE A 281 -4.14 -7.21 21.92
C ILE A 281 -3.29 -8.16 21.10
N LYS A 282 -3.57 -8.29 19.80
CA LYS A 282 -2.69 -8.93 18.82
C LYS A 282 -1.97 -7.85 18.02
N VAL A 283 -0.64 -7.79 18.11
CA VAL A 283 0.17 -6.89 17.29
C VAL A 283 0.48 -7.56 15.95
N GLU A 284 0.35 -6.82 14.86
CA GLU A 284 0.84 -7.21 13.55
C GLU A 284 1.80 -6.14 13.04
N GLU A 285 3.08 -6.50 13.01
CA GLU A 285 4.16 -5.75 12.39
C GLU A 285 4.94 -6.66 11.45
N ILE A 286 5.75 -6.08 10.57
CA ILE A 286 6.40 -6.82 9.48
C ILE A 286 7.90 -6.78 9.68
N PRO A 287 8.54 -7.95 9.83
CA PRO A 287 10.00 -8.02 9.84
C PRO A 287 10.59 -7.51 8.52
N GLU A 288 11.73 -6.80 8.59
CA GLU A 288 12.46 -6.41 7.38
C GLU A 288 12.78 -7.59 6.47
N SER A 289 13.09 -8.75 7.06
CA SER A 289 13.36 -9.99 6.34
C SER A 289 12.21 -10.41 5.43
N ASP A 290 10.96 -10.16 5.83
CA ASP A 290 9.79 -10.55 5.05
C ASP A 290 9.61 -9.61 3.85
N ILE A 291 9.98 -8.34 4.00
CA ILE A 291 10.00 -7.36 2.91
C ILE A 291 11.09 -7.74 1.91
N GLU A 292 12.30 -8.05 2.39
CA GLU A 292 13.42 -8.51 1.55
C GLU A 292 13.10 -9.83 0.85
N GLU A 293 12.47 -10.79 1.54
CA GLU A 293 12.05 -12.05 0.94
C GLU A 293 10.98 -11.86 -0.13
N SER A 294 10.06 -10.89 0.06
CA SER A 294 9.07 -10.51 -0.96
C SER A 294 9.76 -9.93 -2.21
N ILE A 295 10.70 -9.01 -2.04
CA ILE A 295 11.47 -8.41 -3.14
C ILE A 295 12.25 -9.50 -3.88
N ASN A 296 13.01 -10.32 -3.15
CA ASN A 296 13.79 -11.41 -3.73
C ASN A 296 12.93 -12.41 -4.51
N PHE A 297 11.72 -12.71 -4.02
CA PHE A 297 10.79 -13.56 -4.75
C PHE A 297 10.34 -12.90 -6.06
N ILE A 298 9.99 -11.61 -6.02
CA ILE A 298 9.52 -10.85 -7.20
C ILE A 298 10.65 -10.68 -8.23
N ASP A 299 11.89 -10.40 -7.81
CA ASP A 299 13.05 -10.27 -8.70
C ASP A 299 13.36 -11.55 -9.47
N ASN A 300 13.08 -12.69 -8.84
CA ASN A 300 13.20 -13.99 -9.48
C ASN A 300 12.15 -14.20 -10.58
N LYS A 301 11.04 -13.45 -10.57
CA LYS A 301 9.96 -13.53 -11.56
C LYS A 301 10.00 -12.40 -12.59
N LEU A 302 10.08 -11.15 -12.16
CA LEU A 302 10.05 -9.99 -13.03
C LEU A 302 11.47 -9.64 -13.52
N LYS A 303 11.70 -9.76 -14.82
CA LYS A 303 13.02 -9.52 -15.45
C LYS A 303 13.17 -8.12 -16.05
N TYR A 304 12.57 -7.13 -15.41
CA TYR A 304 12.66 -5.72 -15.78
C TYR A 304 12.75 -4.83 -14.53
N PRO A 305 13.34 -3.62 -14.62
CA PRO A 305 13.41 -2.72 -13.48
C PRO A 305 12.01 -2.19 -13.14
N TYR A 306 11.70 -2.18 -11.85
CA TYR A 306 10.47 -1.63 -11.27
C TYR A 306 10.81 -0.74 -10.08
N GLN A 307 9.87 0.13 -9.69
CA GLN A 307 9.97 0.95 -8.49
C GLN A 307 9.29 0.26 -7.31
N ILE A 308 9.83 0.47 -6.11
CA ILE A 308 9.19 0.08 -4.85
C ILE A 308 8.50 1.30 -4.26
N ILE A 309 7.21 1.23 -3.98
CA ILE A 309 6.48 2.29 -3.28
C ILE A 309 6.06 1.78 -1.91
N TYR A 310 6.69 2.29 -0.84
CA TYR A 310 6.33 1.88 0.51
C TYR A 310 5.04 2.54 0.97
N TYR A 311 4.13 1.73 1.52
CA TYR A 311 2.92 2.19 2.20
C TYR A 311 3.18 2.18 3.73
N HIS A 312 3.40 3.33 4.37
CA HIS A 312 3.40 4.70 3.83
C HIS A 312 4.38 5.61 4.59
N LEU A 313 4.65 6.82 4.06
CA LEU A 313 5.52 7.84 4.67
C LEU A 313 4.88 8.40 5.95
N ASP A 314 5.15 7.74 7.07
CA ASP A 314 4.84 8.19 8.42
C ASP A 314 6.03 7.87 9.34
N SER A 315 6.48 8.84 10.14
CA SER A 315 7.62 8.61 11.05
C SER A 315 7.37 7.53 12.07
N GLN A 316 6.11 7.26 12.45
CA GLN A 316 5.76 6.18 13.37
C GLN A 316 6.03 4.79 12.79
N PHE A 317 6.18 4.68 11.47
CA PHE A 317 6.48 3.43 10.78
C PHE A 317 7.93 3.40 10.27
N THR A 318 8.34 4.46 9.58
CA THR A 318 9.62 4.51 8.86
C THR A 318 10.86 4.41 9.75
N GLN A 319 10.82 4.94 10.98
CA GLN A 319 11.97 4.87 11.92
C GLN A 319 12.37 3.45 12.32
N HIS A 320 11.51 2.46 12.04
CA HIS A 320 11.73 1.07 12.40
C HIS A 320 12.43 0.27 11.31
N TYR A 321 12.49 0.80 10.09
CA TYR A 321 13.08 0.14 8.95
C TYR A 321 14.39 0.84 8.58
N LYS A 322 15.51 0.22 8.95
CA LYS A 322 16.85 0.75 8.76
C LYS A 322 17.50 0.26 7.48
N ASN A 323 17.21 -0.95 7.00
CA ASN A 323 17.96 -1.53 5.89
C ASN A 323 17.31 -1.26 4.53
N ILE A 324 15.99 -1.30 4.48
CA ILE A 324 15.23 -1.11 3.23
C ILE A 324 14.99 0.37 2.87
N LEU A 325 15.29 1.31 3.78
CA LEU A 325 15.09 2.76 3.61
C LEU A 325 16.41 3.55 3.49
N LYS A 326 17.47 2.94 2.95
CA LYS A 326 18.81 3.53 2.82
C LYS A 326 19.18 3.98 1.41
#